data_AF-A0A843HJJ8-F1
#
_entry.id   AF-A0A843HJJ8-F1
#
_cell.length_a   1.000
_cell.length_b   1.000
_cell.length_c   1.000
_cell.angle_alpha   90.00
_cell.angle_beta   90.00
_cell.angle_gamma   90.00
#
_symmetry.space_group_name_H-M   'P 1'
#
loop_
_entity.id
_entity.type
_entity.pdbx_description
1 polymer ?
#
loop_
_entity_poly.entity_id
_entity_poly.type
_entity_poly.pdbx_seq_one_letter_code
_entity_poly.pdbx_strand_id
1 'polypeptide(L)'
;MDYNAIAQSLLAGMTGSNGNMGAGNKRGVITVAGLNEARGFNLNPGESIVLIDANDDVFYIKECDEIGKSTTRSFKYEEIELDDAPAGAVSKKEFDKLSGDVKELKTMIKEIADGKHSAKQDAQ
;
A
#
# COMPACT_ATOMS: atom_id res chain seq x y z
N MET A 1 17.01 13.92 34.11
CA MET A 1 16.16 14.47 33.04
C MET A 1 14.72 14.21 33.44
N ASP A 2 13.97 15.25 33.73
CA ASP A 2 12.63 15.13 34.32
C ASP A 2 11.58 14.96 33.22
N TYR A 3 11.09 13.73 33.06
CA TYR A 3 10.14 13.34 32.02
C TYR A 3 8.77 14.03 32.18
N ASN A 4 8.46 14.54 33.37
CA ASN A 4 7.16 15.14 33.66
C ASN A 4 7.02 16.56 33.10
N ALA A 5 8.14 17.28 32.93
CA ALA A 5 8.16 18.61 32.31
C ALA A 5 7.95 18.55 30.78
N ILE A 6 8.42 17.46 30.15
CA ILE A 6 8.25 17.25 28.71
C ILE A 6 6.79 16.95 28.39
N ALA A 7 6.12 16.13 29.21
CA ALA A 7 4.71 15.78 29.03
C ALA A 7 3.76 16.99 29.15
N GLN A 8 4.06 17.95 30.05
CA GLN A 8 3.23 19.15 30.19
C GLN A 8 3.39 20.14 29.03
N SER A 9 4.56 20.19 28.39
CA SER A 9 4.76 21.03 27.18
C SER A 9 4.02 20.51 25.94
N LEU A 10 3.76 19.20 25.88
CA LEU A 10 3.05 18.56 24.78
C LEU A 10 1.52 18.68 24.90
N LEU A 11 0.98 18.77 26.12
CA LEU A 11 -0.47 18.97 26.32
C LEU A 11 -0.92 20.42 26.16
N ALA A 12 -0.03 21.42 26.36
CA ALA A 12 -0.39 22.83 26.27
C ALA A 12 -0.63 23.33 24.81
N GLY A 13 -0.26 22.54 23.80
CA GLY A 13 -0.41 22.90 22.39
C GLY A 13 -1.75 22.52 21.73
N MET A 14 -2.64 21.81 22.44
CA MET A 14 -3.86 21.22 21.85
C MET A 14 -5.17 21.98 22.17
N THR A 15 -5.10 23.22 22.64
CA THR A 15 -6.31 24.05 22.80
C THR A 15 -6.22 25.33 21.97
N GLY A 16 -6.77 25.25 20.76
CA GLY A 16 -7.55 26.31 20.11
C GLY A 16 -6.80 27.59 19.70
N SER A 17 -6.49 27.69 18.41
CA SER A 17 -6.62 28.97 17.71
C SER A 17 -6.93 28.70 16.24
N ASN A 18 -8.19 28.95 15.88
CA ASN A 18 -8.71 28.94 14.52
C ASN A 18 -8.18 30.20 13.83
N GLY A 19 -7.00 30.10 13.20
CA GLY A 19 -6.29 31.24 12.62
C GLY A 19 -5.52 30.82 11.38
N ASN A 20 -6.18 30.98 10.24
CA ASN A 20 -5.57 30.98 8.91
C ASN A 20 -4.44 32.03 8.85
N MET A 21 -3.19 31.59 9.01
CA MET A 21 -2.00 32.33 8.57
C MET A 21 -0.99 31.32 8.02
N GLY A 22 -0.57 31.55 6.77
CA GLY A 22 0.37 30.70 6.04
C GLY A 22 1.61 30.39 6.89
N ALA A 23 1.80 29.11 7.18
CA ALA A 23 2.94 28.61 7.93
C ALA A 23 3.72 27.66 7.04
N GLY A 24 4.99 28.02 6.80
CA GLY A 24 5.93 27.24 6.01
C GLY A 24 5.96 25.77 6.41
N ASN A 25 5.98 24.93 5.38
CA ASN A 25 6.34 23.52 5.34
C ASN A 25 6.81 22.91 6.68
N LYS A 26 5.85 22.63 7.57
CA LYS A 26 6.02 21.55 8.54
C LYS A 26 5.77 20.27 7.75
N ARG A 27 6.86 19.61 7.34
CA ARG A 27 6.84 18.32 6.64
C ARG A 27 6.22 17.26 7.56
N GLY A 28 4.90 17.18 7.54
CA GLY A 28 4.09 16.23 8.27
C GLY A 28 2.89 15.83 7.43
N VAL A 29 2.11 14.87 7.93
CA VAL A 29 0.83 14.50 7.34
C VAL A 29 -0.16 15.62 7.59
N ILE A 30 -0.81 16.12 6.54
CA ILE A 30 -1.89 17.10 6.66
C ILE A 30 -3.19 16.31 6.73
N THR A 31 -3.88 16.45 7.86
CA THR A 31 -5.17 15.81 8.11
C THR A 31 -6.31 16.80 7.96
N VAL A 32 -7.47 16.35 7.50
CA VAL A 32 -8.70 17.14 7.33
C VAL A 32 -9.90 16.37 7.89
N ALA A 33 -10.91 17.09 8.38
CA ALA A 33 -12.17 16.52 8.85
C ALA A 33 -13.18 16.44 7.70
N GLY A 34 -12.98 15.51 6.77
CA GLY A 34 -13.91 15.27 5.67
C GLY A 34 -13.61 16.01 4.37
N LEU A 35 -14.36 15.64 3.35
CA LEU A 35 -14.30 16.19 1.99
C LEU A 35 -14.52 17.72 1.93
N ASN A 36 -15.32 18.27 2.83
CA ASN A 36 -15.62 19.71 2.84
C ASN A 36 -14.39 20.53 3.18
N GLU A 37 -13.61 20.11 4.18
CA GLU A 37 -12.36 20.76 4.54
C GLU A 37 -11.29 20.51 3.47
N ALA A 38 -11.24 19.31 2.90
CA ALA A 38 -10.37 19.01 1.76
C ALA A 38 -10.63 19.97 0.58
N ARG A 39 -11.90 20.23 0.25
CA ARG A 39 -12.30 21.18 -0.81
C ARG A 39 -12.03 22.63 -0.42
N GLY A 40 -12.07 22.99 0.85
CA GLY A 40 -11.75 24.32 1.36
C GLY A 40 -10.25 24.61 1.45
N PHE A 41 -9.39 23.58 1.35
CA PHE A 41 -7.94 23.74 1.49
C PHE A 41 -7.33 24.61 0.38
N ASN A 42 -6.62 25.67 0.73
CA ASN A 42 -6.05 26.58 -0.27
C ASN A 42 -4.74 26.02 -0.86
N LEU A 43 -4.62 26.11 -2.19
CA LEU A 43 -3.43 25.77 -2.95
C LEU A 43 -3.05 26.91 -3.87
N ASN A 44 -1.75 27.12 -4.06
CA ASN A 44 -1.27 28.04 -5.09
C ASN A 44 -1.43 27.39 -6.49
N PRO A 45 -1.52 28.20 -7.56
CA PRO A 45 -1.53 27.67 -8.92
C PRO A 45 -0.33 26.76 -9.21
N GLY A 46 -0.58 25.62 -9.83
CA GLY A 46 0.44 24.61 -10.14
C GLY A 46 0.79 23.66 -8.98
N GLU A 47 0.12 23.77 -7.82
CA GLU A 47 0.37 22.88 -6.67
C GLU A 47 -0.58 21.67 -6.62
N SER A 48 -0.08 20.58 -6.05
CA SER A 48 -0.84 19.38 -5.72
C SER A 48 -0.51 18.93 -4.30
N ILE A 49 -1.52 18.47 -3.56
CA ILE A 49 -1.37 18.01 -2.18
C ILE A 49 -2.24 16.79 -1.91
N VAL A 50 -1.76 15.93 -1.01
CA VAL A 50 -2.53 14.83 -0.43
C VAL A 50 -2.98 15.23 0.97
N LEU A 51 -4.27 15.07 1.24
CA LEU A 51 -4.90 15.35 2.53
C LEU A 51 -5.48 14.04 3.06
N ILE A 52 -5.15 13.66 4.29
CA ILE A 52 -5.66 12.44 4.92
C ILE A 52 -6.92 12.78 5.72
N ASP A 53 -7.99 12.00 5.55
CA ASP A 53 -9.16 12.16 6.41
C ASP A 53 -8.85 11.69 7.82
N ALA A 54 -9.25 12.47 8.83
CA ALA A 54 -9.02 12.15 10.23
C ALA A 54 -10.02 11.11 10.78
N ASN A 55 -11.15 10.90 10.12
CA ASN A 55 -12.25 10.06 10.61
C ASN A 55 -12.52 8.84 9.75
N ASP A 56 -12.15 8.88 8.47
CA ASP A 56 -12.42 7.83 7.49
C ASP A 56 -11.12 7.32 6.84
N ASP A 57 -11.15 6.08 6.33
CA ASP A 57 -10.04 5.50 5.55
C ASP A 57 -10.02 6.05 4.10
N VAL A 58 -10.02 7.38 4.00
CA VAL A 58 -10.04 8.13 2.75
C VAL A 58 -8.90 9.14 2.75
N PHE A 59 -8.22 9.27 1.62
CA PHE A 59 -7.40 10.44 1.35
C PHE A 59 -7.94 11.21 0.15
N TYR A 60 -7.65 12.50 0.13
CA TYR A 60 -8.03 13.42 -0.92
C TYR A 60 -6.78 13.91 -1.65
N ILE A 61 -6.82 13.86 -2.97
CA ILE A 61 -5.85 14.57 -3.80
C ILE A 61 -6.50 15.87 -4.24
N LYS A 62 -5.90 17.00 -3.84
CA LYS A 62 -6.29 18.31 -4.33
C LYS A 62 -5.19 18.88 -5.22
N GLU A 63 -5.59 19.31 -6.41
CA GLU A 63 -4.72 19.87 -7.42
C GLU A 63 -5.27 21.23 -7.85
N CYS A 64 -4.37 22.19 -8.07
CA CYS A 64 -4.67 23.49 -8.63
C CYS A 64 -3.86 23.64 -9.92
N ASP A 65 -4.52 23.83 -11.05
CA ASP A 65 -3.82 24.08 -12.31
C ASP A 65 -3.14 25.46 -12.33
N GLU A 66 -2.35 25.74 -13.36
CA GLU A 66 -1.64 27.02 -13.50
C GLU A 66 -2.58 28.23 -13.65
N ILE A 67 -3.85 28.01 -13.98
CA ILE A 67 -4.87 29.05 -14.14
C ILE A 67 -5.76 29.21 -12.90
N GLY A 68 -5.46 28.48 -11.81
CA GLY A 68 -6.13 28.60 -10.51
C GLY A 68 -7.40 27.77 -10.34
N LYS A 69 -7.73 26.88 -11.28
CA LYS A 69 -8.85 25.95 -11.13
C LYS A 69 -8.42 24.79 -10.25
N SER A 70 -9.12 24.62 -9.12
CA SER A 70 -8.89 23.51 -8.22
C SER A 70 -9.80 22.32 -8.49
N THR A 71 -9.26 21.11 -8.35
CA THR A 71 -10.00 19.85 -8.40
C THR A 71 -9.65 19.00 -7.17
N THR A 72 -10.64 18.25 -6.66
CA THR A 72 -10.45 17.37 -5.51
C THR A 72 -10.98 15.98 -5.85
N ARG A 73 -10.15 14.96 -5.67
CA ARG A 73 -10.48 13.55 -5.89
C ARG A 73 -10.34 12.77 -4.58
N SER A 74 -11.20 11.78 -4.38
CA SER A 74 -11.23 10.96 -3.16
C SER A 74 -10.80 9.54 -3.48
N PHE A 75 -10.00 8.96 -2.60
CA PHE A 75 -9.50 7.59 -2.70
C PHE A 75 -9.67 6.90 -1.36
N LYS A 76 -10.20 5.68 -1.37
CA LYS A 76 -10.19 4.82 -0.19
C LYS A 76 -8.85 4.11 -0.11
N TYR A 77 -8.33 3.96 1.10
CA TYR A 77 -7.17 3.13 1.37
C TYR A 77 -7.55 2.04 2.35
N GLU A 78 -6.80 0.96 2.32
CA GLU A 78 -6.87 -0.11 3.31
C GLU A 78 -5.44 -0.42 3.74
N GLU A 79 -5.29 -0.83 4.99
CA GLU A 79 -4.01 -1.32 5.48
C GLU A 79 -3.67 -2.63 4.77
N ILE A 80 -2.46 -2.69 4.21
CA ILE A 80 -1.92 -3.91 3.60
C ILE A 80 -0.77 -4.35 4.49
N GLU A 81 -0.96 -5.47 5.20
CA GLU A 81 0.13 -6.16 5.88
C GLU A 81 1.02 -6.83 4.82
N LEU A 82 2.22 -6.29 4.61
CA LEU A 82 3.18 -6.77 3.60
C LEU A 82 3.87 -8.10 4.01
N ASP A 83 3.49 -8.68 5.15
CA ASP A 83 4.07 -9.93 5.67
C ASP A 83 3.41 -11.19 5.08
N ASP A 84 2.21 -11.07 4.51
CA ASP A 84 1.59 -12.16 3.77
C ASP A 84 1.72 -11.92 2.26
N ALA A 85 2.62 -12.71 1.64
CA ALA A 85 2.63 -12.87 0.20
C ALA A 85 1.19 -13.10 -0.28
N PRO A 86 0.74 -12.46 -1.38
CA PRO A 86 -0.66 -12.51 -1.78
C PRO A 86 -1.13 -13.96 -1.82
N ALA A 87 -2.24 -14.27 -1.16
CA ALA A 87 -2.72 -15.65 -1.04
C ALA A 87 -2.74 -16.32 -2.43
N GLY A 88 -1.82 -17.28 -2.65
CA GLY A 88 -1.59 -17.92 -3.96
C GLY A 88 -0.29 -17.54 -4.69
N ALA A 89 0.59 -16.71 -4.10
CA ALA A 89 1.91 -16.44 -4.65
C ALA A 89 2.81 -17.67 -4.48
N VAL A 90 3.03 -18.39 -5.58
CA VAL A 90 4.00 -19.49 -5.63
C VAL A 90 5.40 -18.90 -5.69
N SER A 91 6.28 -19.30 -4.76
CA SER A 91 7.68 -18.87 -4.78
C SER A 91 8.39 -19.42 -6.01
N LYS A 92 9.43 -18.72 -6.50
CA LYS A 92 10.24 -19.19 -7.64
C LYS A 92 10.77 -20.62 -7.43
N LYS A 93 11.13 -20.96 -6.18
CA LYS A 93 11.61 -22.30 -5.81
C LYS A 93 10.54 -23.38 -6.00
N GLU A 94 9.29 -23.08 -5.61
CA GLU A 94 8.16 -24.01 -5.78
C GLU A 94 7.80 -24.17 -7.26
N PHE A 95 7.86 -23.09 -8.05
CA PHE A 95 7.66 -23.14 -9.49
C PHE A 95 8.72 -23.98 -10.20
N ASP A 96 10.00 -23.80 -9.85
CA ASP A 96 11.10 -24.54 -10.45
C ASP A 96 11.01 -26.05 -10.14
N LYS A 97 10.60 -26.40 -8.90
CA LYS A 97 10.33 -27.79 -8.52
C LYS A 97 9.17 -28.39 -9.33
N LEU A 98 8.03 -27.70 -9.40
CA LEU A 98 6.87 -28.16 -10.15
C LEU A 98 7.18 -28.34 -11.65
N SER A 99 7.97 -27.43 -12.23
CA SER A 99 8.44 -27.52 -13.61
C SER A 99 9.33 -28.75 -13.86
N GLY A 100 10.14 -29.12 -12.87
CA GLY A 100 10.92 -30.36 -12.88
C GLY A 100 10.03 -31.60 -12.90
N ASP A 101 9.12 -31.70 -11.92
CA ASP A 101 8.22 -32.85 -11.74
C ASP A 101 7.35 -33.09 -13.00
N VAL A 102 6.85 -32.01 -13.63
CA VAL A 102 6.07 -32.09 -14.87
C VAL A 102 6.89 -32.60 -16.05
N LYS A 103 8.16 -32.24 -16.16
CA LYS A 103 9.05 -32.75 -17.23
C LYS A 103 9.36 -34.22 -17.05
N GLU A 104 9.56 -34.65 -15.80
CA GLU A 104 9.82 -36.05 -15.47
C GLU A 104 8.60 -36.92 -15.81
N LEU A 105 7.41 -36.49 -15.39
CA LEU A 105 6.14 -37.18 -15.72
C LEU A 105 5.91 -37.27 -17.23
N LYS A 106 6.16 -36.19 -17.99
CA LYS A 106 6.06 -36.23 -19.45
C LYS A 106 7.02 -37.25 -20.08
N THR A 107 8.22 -37.37 -19.52
CA THR A 107 9.21 -38.34 -20.01
C THR A 107 8.77 -39.77 -19.71
N MET A 108 8.32 -40.05 -18.49
CA MET A 108 7.78 -41.36 -18.11
C MET A 108 6.57 -41.77 -18.96
N ILE A 109 5.61 -40.86 -19.18
CA ILE A 109 4.43 -41.13 -20.02
C ILE A 109 4.85 -41.46 -21.46
N LYS A 110 5.85 -40.75 -21.99
CA LYS A 110 6.37 -41.01 -23.33
C LYS A 110 7.06 -42.37 -23.42
N GLU A 111 7.85 -42.76 -22.41
CA GLU A 111 8.51 -44.07 -22.37
C GLU A 111 7.53 -45.25 -22.25
N ILE A 112 6.42 -45.04 -21.53
CA ILE A 112 5.30 -45.98 -21.46
C ILE A 112 4.59 -46.07 -22.82
N ALA A 113 4.30 -44.93 -23.46
CA ALA A 113 3.64 -44.88 -24.76
C ALA A 113 4.50 -45.47 -25.89
N ASP A 114 5.82 -45.28 -25.83
CA ASP A 114 6.80 -45.82 -26.77
C ASP A 114 7.12 -47.32 -26.49
N GLY A 115 6.45 -47.95 -25.51
CA GLY A 115 6.56 -49.38 -25.22
C GLY A 115 7.92 -49.82 -24.64
N LYS A 116 8.71 -48.88 -24.09
CA LYS A 116 10.06 -49.14 -23.57
C LYS A 116 10.13 -49.57 -22.11
N HIS A 117 8.99 -49.65 -21.42
CA HIS A 117 8.98 -50.14 -20.04
C HIS A 117 9.12 -51.67 -20.02
N SER A 118 10.36 -52.17 -19.92
CA SER A 118 10.56 -53.56 -19.50
C SER A 118 10.20 -53.66 -18.03
N ALA A 119 9.14 -54.42 -17.75
CA ALA A 119 8.94 -54.95 -16.41
C ALA A 119 10.12 -55.88 -16.13
N LYS A 120 11.09 -55.44 -15.31
CA LYS A 120 11.90 -56.40 -14.59
C LYS A 120 10.98 -57.08 -13.58
N GLN A 121 10.51 -58.25 -13.97
CA GLN A 121 10.11 -59.30 -13.05
C GLN A 121 11.32 -59.60 -12.16
N ASP A 122 11.26 -59.22 -10.89
CA ASP A 122 12.05 -59.89 -9.88
C ASP A 122 11.14 -60.94 -9.24
N ALA A 123 11.23 -62.14 -9.80
CA ALA A 123 10.95 -63.37 -9.09
C ALA A 123 12.21 -63.73 -8.30
N GLN A 124 12.15 -63.61 -6.97
CA GLN A 124 12.65 -64.59 -5.98
C GLN A 124 12.37 -64.13 -4.56
#